data_AF-A0A1F6HHR0-F1
#
_entry.id   AF-A0A1F6HHR0-F1
#
_cell.length_a   1.000
_cell.length_b   1.000
_cell.length_c   1.000
_cell.angle_alpha   90.00
_cell.angle_beta   90.00
_cell.angle_gamma   90.00
#
_symmetry.space_group_name_H-M   'P 1'
#
loop_
_entity.id
_entity.type
_entity.pdbx_description
1 polymer ?
#
loop_
_entity_poly.entity_id
_entity_poly.type
_entity_poly.pdbx_seq_one_letter_code
_entity_poly.pdbx_strand_id
1 'polypeptide(L)'
;MNIFNKARFSLTVLALIGLISLFLLFVSPKTVKITADGNSVEASKYSLNVFDNSGSLIFSTSPLNDYFYIDSNKEHLELNLIDSNNGNLLDQFLITTSSLFFNKRILIWDTIGNNSKGKLNANYKIEEIENGIKLTRNIKFEKIKADGIGQVLKYCSGCIISDDRKRAFFNGDTITSSKTALASKLNLTAFALGENEFFLPGSKKIFIIEPDGTVKAEIDTRESEVFLQEKWNLLEFKTPLNTKNSISLTINIKV
;
A
#
# COMPACT_ATOMS: atom_id res chain seq x y z
N MET A 1 52.99 -11.99 -5.09
CA MET A 1 51.87 -12.17 -4.14
C MET A 1 51.61 -13.66 -3.95
N ASN A 2 51.92 -14.19 -2.77
CA ASN A 2 52.07 -15.62 -2.50
C ASN A 2 50.72 -16.38 -2.62
N ILE A 3 50.70 -17.62 -3.13
CA ILE A 3 49.47 -18.42 -3.33
C ILE A 3 48.71 -18.59 -2.01
N PHE A 4 49.44 -18.70 -0.90
CA PHE A 4 48.89 -18.70 0.46
C PHE A 4 48.10 -17.44 0.83
N ASN A 5 48.52 -16.26 0.36
CA ASN A 5 47.81 -15.01 0.63
C ASN A 5 46.53 -14.89 -0.23
N LYS A 6 46.52 -15.45 -1.45
CA LYS A 6 45.31 -15.52 -2.29
C LYS A 6 44.27 -16.48 -1.69
N ALA A 7 44.70 -17.64 -1.18
CA ALA A 7 43.82 -18.59 -0.52
C ALA A 7 43.20 -18.04 0.78
N ARG A 8 44.01 -17.35 1.61
CA ARG A 8 43.52 -16.67 2.82
C ARG A 8 42.53 -15.56 2.49
N PHE A 9 42.83 -14.71 1.51
CA PHE A 9 41.93 -13.64 1.08
C PHE A 9 40.60 -14.19 0.56
N SER A 10 40.64 -15.24 -0.27
CA SER A 10 39.43 -15.91 -0.78
C SER A 10 38.58 -16.51 0.34
N LEU A 11 39.20 -17.11 1.37
CA LEU A 11 38.49 -17.69 2.50
C LEU A 11 37.83 -16.59 3.37
N THR A 12 38.51 -15.46 3.57
CA THR A 12 37.96 -14.31 4.32
C THR A 12 36.77 -13.69 3.59
N VAL A 13 36.84 -13.53 2.27
CA VAL A 13 35.72 -13.01 1.47
C VAL A 13 34.52 -13.97 1.52
N LEU A 14 34.75 -15.29 1.41
CA LEU A 14 33.68 -16.28 1.49
C LEU A 14 33.02 -16.30 2.87
N ALA A 15 33.82 -16.22 3.94
CA ALA A 15 33.32 -16.13 5.30
C ALA A 15 32.49 -14.86 5.52
N LEU A 16 32.93 -13.71 4.99
CA LEU A 16 32.20 -12.44 5.08
C LEU A 16 30.87 -12.49 4.34
N ILE A 17 30.84 -13.03 3.11
CA ILE A 17 29.60 -13.21 2.33
C ILE A 17 28.65 -14.16 3.07
N GLY A 18 29.19 -15.26 3.62
CA GLY A 18 28.41 -16.20 4.44
C GLY A 18 27.81 -15.52 5.66
N LEU A 19 28.56 -14.67 6.36
CA LEU A 19 28.11 -13.94 7.54
C LEU A 19 27.06 -12.88 7.19
N ILE A 20 27.23 -12.15 6.08
CA ILE A 20 26.23 -11.19 5.57
C ILE A 20 24.94 -11.93 5.19
N SER A 21 25.04 -13.05 4.48
CA SER A 21 23.89 -13.84 4.08
C SER A 21 23.14 -14.41 5.30
N LEU A 22 23.89 -14.89 6.30
CA LEU A 22 23.34 -15.39 7.56
C LEU A 22 22.66 -14.26 8.36
N PHE A 23 23.28 -13.09 8.44
CA PHE A 23 22.71 -11.91 9.08
C PHE A 23 21.41 -11.47 8.38
N LEU A 24 21.38 -11.45 7.05
CA LEU A 24 20.17 -11.13 6.28
C LEU A 24 19.03 -12.13 6.53
N LEU A 25 19.35 -13.42 6.72
CA LEU A 25 18.34 -14.45 7.05
C LEU A 25 17.74 -14.24 8.45
N PHE A 26 18.55 -13.91 9.46
CA PHE A 26 18.09 -13.70 10.84
C PHE A 26 17.48 -12.31 11.11
N VAL A 27 17.76 -11.33 10.25
CA VAL A 27 17.17 -9.97 10.31
C VAL A 27 15.89 -9.86 9.46
N SER A 28 15.46 -10.96 8.84
CA SER A 28 14.19 -11.01 8.11
C SER A 28 13.06 -10.41 8.96
N PRO A 29 12.39 -9.35 8.49
CA PRO A 29 11.42 -8.63 9.30
C PRO A 29 10.31 -9.60 9.71
N LYS A 30 9.99 -9.66 11.00
CA LYS A 30 8.88 -10.48 11.50
C LYS A 30 7.61 -10.08 10.76
N THR A 31 7.04 -11.01 10.01
CA THR A 31 5.74 -10.86 9.37
C THR A 31 4.66 -11.42 10.28
N VAL A 32 3.60 -10.64 10.49
CA VAL A 32 2.38 -11.08 11.17
C VAL A 32 1.37 -11.42 10.09
N LYS A 33 0.81 -12.63 10.16
CA LYS A 33 -0.23 -13.09 9.24
C LYS A 33 -1.56 -13.24 9.95
N ILE A 34 -2.61 -12.71 9.33
CA ILE A 34 -4.00 -12.92 9.76
C ILE A 34 -4.76 -13.52 8.61
N THR A 35 -5.54 -14.56 8.91
CA THR A 35 -6.46 -15.19 7.96
C THR A 35 -7.89 -14.97 8.45
N ALA A 36 -8.76 -14.56 7.54
CA ALA A 36 -10.18 -14.32 7.74
C ALA A 36 -10.93 -14.72 6.46
N ASP A 37 -11.93 -15.61 6.59
CA ASP A 37 -12.72 -16.13 5.47
C ASP A 37 -11.90 -16.58 4.25
N GLY A 38 -10.78 -17.28 4.50
CA GLY A 38 -9.86 -17.78 3.47
C GLY A 38 -8.87 -16.74 2.93
N ASN A 39 -9.21 -15.46 2.94
CA ASN A 39 -8.29 -14.37 2.61
C ASN A 39 -7.22 -14.19 3.70
N SER A 40 -6.06 -13.65 3.35
CA SER A 40 -5.00 -13.40 4.33
C SER A 40 -4.32 -12.05 4.16
N VAL A 41 -3.95 -11.45 5.30
CA VAL A 41 -3.20 -10.20 5.38
C VAL A 41 -1.87 -10.49 6.04
N GLU A 42 -0.80 -10.18 5.34
CA GLU A 42 0.56 -10.26 5.84
C GLU A 42 1.10 -8.84 6.05
N ALA A 43 1.32 -8.49 7.31
CA ALA A 43 1.92 -7.23 7.70
C ALA A 43 3.39 -7.47 8.06
N SER A 44 4.28 -6.74 7.40
CA SER A 44 5.70 -6.64 7.73
C SER A 44 5.98 -5.27 8.34
N LYS A 45 7.24 -5.03 8.71
CA LYS A 45 7.69 -3.70 9.13
C LYS A 45 7.45 -2.61 8.06
N TYR A 46 7.50 -2.98 6.77
CA TYR A 46 7.53 -2.01 5.67
C TYR A 46 6.32 -2.06 4.76
N SER A 47 5.50 -3.11 4.86
CA SER A 47 4.44 -3.35 3.89
C SER A 47 3.30 -4.13 4.51
N LEU A 48 2.11 -3.88 3.97
CA LEU A 48 0.94 -4.72 4.17
C LEU A 48 0.55 -5.31 2.83
N ASN A 49 0.51 -6.64 2.77
CA ASN A 49 0.12 -7.40 1.59
C ASN A 49 -1.18 -8.14 1.89
N VAL A 50 -2.13 -8.05 0.95
CA VAL A 50 -3.42 -8.73 1.06
C VAL A 50 -3.51 -9.77 -0.03
N PHE A 51 -3.82 -10.99 0.36
CA PHE A 51 -3.97 -12.14 -0.51
C PHE A 51 -5.38 -12.69 -0.43
N ASP A 52 -5.86 -13.21 -1.56
CA ASP A 52 -7.11 -13.96 -1.58
C ASP A 52 -6.93 -15.40 -1.06
N ASN A 53 -8.03 -16.16 -1.07
CA ASN A 53 -8.05 -17.57 -0.67
C ASN A 53 -7.20 -18.51 -1.55
N SER A 54 -6.82 -18.10 -2.76
CA SER A 54 -5.92 -18.84 -3.65
C SER A 54 -4.45 -18.53 -3.37
N GLY A 55 -4.16 -17.54 -2.52
CA GLY A 55 -2.82 -17.02 -2.28
C GLY A 55 -2.38 -15.96 -3.29
N SER A 56 -3.29 -15.47 -4.15
CA SER A 56 -3.01 -14.42 -5.12
C SER A 56 -3.07 -13.06 -4.45
N LEU A 57 -2.08 -12.19 -4.74
CA LEU A 57 -2.05 -10.84 -4.19
C LEU A 57 -3.24 -10.04 -4.73
N ILE A 58 -4.08 -9.48 -3.85
CA ILE A 58 -5.14 -8.54 -4.23
C ILE A 58 -4.56 -7.13 -4.34
N PHE A 59 -3.91 -6.67 -3.27
CA PHE A 59 -3.17 -5.41 -3.26
C PHE A 59 -2.08 -5.42 -2.18
N SER A 60 -1.14 -4.50 -2.30
CA SER A 60 -0.19 -4.15 -1.26
C SER A 60 -0.10 -2.65 -1.04
N THR A 61 0.27 -2.24 0.17
CA THR A 61 0.49 -0.83 0.54
C THR A 61 1.67 -0.72 1.48
N SER A 62 2.28 0.46 1.51
CA SER A 62 3.40 0.78 2.39
C SER A 62 3.33 2.24 2.81
N PRO A 63 3.55 2.57 4.11
CA PRO A 63 3.70 3.94 4.60
C PRO A 63 4.86 4.68 3.93
N LEU A 64 5.84 3.94 3.39
CA LEU A 64 7.00 4.49 2.70
C LEU A 64 6.65 5.04 1.32
N ASN A 65 5.59 4.51 0.69
CA ASN A 65 5.18 4.89 -0.65
C ASN A 65 4.19 6.07 -0.67
N ASP A 66 3.99 6.72 0.47
CA ASP A 66 3.01 7.78 0.60
C ASP A 66 3.65 9.15 0.45
N TYR A 67 2.79 10.14 0.24
CA TYR A 67 3.20 11.49 -0.09
C TYR A 67 2.37 12.50 0.69
N PHE A 68 2.94 13.67 0.91
CA PHE A 68 2.16 14.86 1.22
C PHE A 68 2.35 15.87 0.10
N TYR A 69 1.36 16.73 -0.04
CA TYR A 69 1.31 17.78 -1.06
C TYR A 69 1.45 19.13 -0.36
N ILE A 70 2.41 19.97 -0.78
CA ILE A 70 2.56 21.36 -0.32
C ILE A 70 2.70 22.26 -1.53
N ASP A 71 1.83 23.26 -1.63
CA ASP A 71 1.73 24.15 -2.80
C ASP A 71 1.68 23.35 -4.12
N SER A 72 0.91 22.26 -4.12
CA SER A 72 0.83 21.26 -5.20
C SER A 72 2.11 20.47 -5.52
N ASN A 73 3.21 20.68 -4.78
CA ASN A 73 4.41 19.85 -4.90
C ASN A 73 4.26 18.56 -4.10
N LYS A 74 4.59 17.45 -4.74
CA LYS A 74 4.52 16.11 -4.16
C LYS A 74 5.86 15.77 -3.49
N GLU A 75 5.83 15.52 -2.19
CA GLU A 75 7.00 15.11 -1.42
C GLU A 75 6.74 13.76 -0.75
N HIS A 76 7.71 12.84 -0.83
CA HIS A 76 7.61 11.54 -0.16
C HIS A 76 7.54 11.70 1.36
N LEU A 77 6.61 10.98 1.97
CA LEU A 77 6.43 10.94 3.41
C LEU A 77 7.70 10.46 4.13
N GLU A 78 8.40 9.52 3.50
CA GLU A 78 9.66 8.93 3.98
C GLU A 78 10.73 9.99 4.29
N LEU A 79 10.88 11.01 3.41
CA LEU A 79 11.92 12.04 3.54
C LEU A 79 11.74 12.94 4.78
N ASN A 80 10.55 12.96 5.39
CA ASN A 80 10.28 13.72 6.62
C ASN A 80 9.94 12.84 7.84
N LEU A 81 9.71 11.53 7.65
CA LEU A 81 9.64 10.56 8.74
C LEU A 81 11.03 10.08 9.19
N ILE A 82 12.02 10.15 8.30
CA ILE A 82 13.36 9.57 8.47
C ILE A 82 14.43 10.67 8.49
N ASP A 83 14.36 11.53 9.51
CA ASP A 83 15.55 12.25 9.96
C ASP A 83 15.55 12.26 11.48
N SER A 84 15.90 11.11 12.07
CA SER A 84 16.22 11.05 13.49
C SER A 84 17.71 10.72 13.62
N ASN A 85 18.45 11.72 14.06
CA ASN A 85 19.79 11.59 14.64
C ASN A 85 19.82 10.70 15.92
N ASN A 86 18.81 9.87 16.15
CA ASN A 86 18.67 9.01 17.33
C ASN A 86 18.17 7.61 16.93
N GLY A 87 19.04 6.86 16.27
CA GLY A 87 19.46 5.51 16.67
C GLY A 87 18.45 4.35 16.87
N ASN A 88 17.13 4.53 16.89
CA ASN A 88 16.17 3.44 17.16
C ASN A 88 14.97 3.46 16.19
N LEU A 89 15.29 3.46 14.90
CA LEU A 89 14.40 3.19 13.75
C LEU A 89 13.74 1.79 13.79
N LEU A 90 14.19 0.92 14.69
CA LEU A 90 13.81 -0.49 14.77
C LEU A 90 12.76 -0.78 15.86
N ASP A 91 12.68 0.03 16.91
CA ASP A 91 11.88 -0.29 18.11
C ASP A 91 10.44 0.25 18.08
N GLN A 92 10.10 1.20 17.21
CA GLN A 92 8.80 1.90 17.22
C GLN A 92 7.75 1.37 16.22
N PHE A 93 8.09 0.41 15.35
CA PHE A 93 7.29 0.08 14.17
C PHE A 93 6.27 -1.07 14.34
N LEU A 94 6.26 -1.77 15.47
CA LEU A 94 5.38 -2.94 15.68
C LEU A 94 4.86 -3.00 17.11
N ILE A 95 3.79 -2.26 17.40
CA ILE A 95 2.87 -2.63 18.48
C ILE A 95 1.74 -3.42 17.85
N THR A 96 1.96 -4.72 17.65
CA THR A 96 0.91 -5.66 17.27
C THR A 96 0.05 -5.93 18.50
N THR A 97 -0.91 -5.06 18.81
CA THR A 97 -1.96 -5.38 19.76
C THR A 97 -3.03 -6.20 19.05
N SER A 98 -2.85 -7.52 19.01
CA SER A 98 -3.96 -8.43 18.70
C SER A 98 -4.90 -8.44 19.92
N SER A 99 -5.81 -7.48 19.98
CA SER A 99 -6.85 -7.50 21.01
C SER A 99 -8.01 -8.38 20.54
N LEU A 100 -8.14 -9.57 21.14
CA LEU A 100 -9.33 -10.42 20.99
C LEU A 100 -10.45 -9.83 21.85
N PHE A 101 -11.11 -8.76 21.36
CA PHE A 101 -12.39 -8.35 21.93
C PHE A 101 -13.45 -9.23 21.29
N PHE A 102 -14.04 -10.16 22.08
CA PHE A 102 -15.13 -11.08 21.73
C PHE A 102 -15.35 -11.33 20.22
N ASN A 103 -14.82 -12.45 19.70
CA ASN A 103 -15.04 -12.99 18.35
C ASN A 103 -14.55 -12.16 17.14
N LYS A 104 -13.81 -11.06 17.29
CA LYS A 104 -13.24 -10.32 16.14
C LYS A 104 -11.72 -10.25 16.16
N ARG A 105 -11.07 -10.65 15.05
CA ARG A 105 -9.62 -10.50 14.83
C ARG A 105 -9.33 -9.08 14.32
N ILE A 106 -8.61 -8.30 15.13
CA ILE A 106 -8.17 -6.94 14.78
C ILE A 106 -6.65 -6.87 14.80
N LEU A 107 -6.06 -6.29 13.76
CA LEU A 107 -4.65 -5.91 13.70
C LEU A 107 -4.54 -4.40 13.67
N ILE A 108 -3.65 -3.88 14.49
CA ILE A 108 -3.25 -2.48 14.46
C ILE A 108 -1.79 -2.44 14.04
N TRP A 109 -1.49 -1.64 13.02
CA TRP A 109 -0.15 -1.37 12.55
C TRP A 109 0.09 0.14 12.53
N ASP A 110 0.96 0.60 13.43
CA ASP A 110 1.23 2.02 13.64
C ASP A 110 2.62 2.40 13.14
N THR A 111 2.71 3.58 12.54
CA THR A 111 3.95 4.20 12.09
C THR A 111 3.98 5.64 12.58
N ILE A 112 4.99 6.01 13.35
CA ILE A 112 5.14 7.35 13.91
C ILE A 112 6.46 7.93 13.42
N GLY A 113 6.46 9.20 13.01
CA GLY A 113 7.69 9.96 12.78
C GLY A 113 7.57 11.40 13.26
N ASN A 114 8.71 11.97 13.59
CA ASN A 114 8.82 13.28 14.24
C ASN A 114 10.13 13.94 13.82
N ASN A 115 10.04 15.12 13.21
CA ASN A 115 11.19 15.93 12.82
C ASN A 115 10.95 17.43 13.10
N SER A 116 11.86 18.29 12.66
CA SER A 116 11.76 19.75 12.83
C SER A 116 10.56 20.38 12.12
N LYS A 117 9.99 19.72 11.10
CA LYS A 117 8.83 20.17 10.34
C LYS A 117 7.50 19.74 10.97
N GLY A 118 7.49 18.70 11.82
CA GLY A 118 6.30 18.29 12.56
C GLY A 118 6.26 16.82 12.95
N LYS A 119 5.08 16.37 13.37
CA LYS A 119 4.82 14.96 13.71
C LYS A 119 3.82 14.35 12.77
N LEU A 120 4.01 13.07 12.47
CA LEU A 120 3.11 12.26 11.70
C LEU A 120 2.84 10.94 12.40
N ASN A 121 1.60 10.50 12.38
CA ASN A 121 1.20 9.17 12.83
C ASN A 121 0.28 8.54 11.77
N ALA A 122 0.73 7.45 11.14
CA ALA A 122 -0.07 6.59 10.28
C ALA A 122 -0.46 5.32 11.04
N ASN A 123 -1.76 5.11 11.18
CA ASN A 123 -2.38 3.95 11.83
C ASN A 123 -3.13 3.15 10.77
N TYR A 124 -2.89 1.84 10.71
CA TYR A 124 -3.60 0.91 9.87
C TYR A 124 -4.33 -0.06 10.79
N LYS A 125 -5.64 -0.13 10.64
CA LYS A 125 -6.52 -1.03 11.39
C LYS A 125 -7.12 -2.02 10.41
N ILE A 126 -6.85 -3.30 10.61
CA ILE A 126 -7.38 -4.39 9.79
C ILE A 126 -8.35 -5.16 10.67
N GLU A 127 -9.59 -5.28 10.21
CA GLU A 127 -10.68 -5.91 10.94
C GLU A 127 -11.36 -6.93 10.05
N GLU A 128 -11.62 -8.11 10.59
CA GLU A 128 -12.55 -9.06 9.99
C GLU A 128 -13.98 -8.49 10.03
N ILE A 129 -14.67 -8.53 8.89
CA ILE A 129 -16.07 -8.12 8.71
C ILE A 129 -16.85 -9.25 8.06
N GLU A 130 -18.19 -9.16 8.06
CA GLU A 130 -19.03 -10.10 7.34
C GLU A 130 -18.65 -10.10 5.84
N ASN A 131 -18.25 -11.26 5.31
CA ASN A 131 -17.77 -11.46 3.93
C ASN A 131 -16.43 -10.78 3.58
N GLY A 132 -15.50 -10.66 4.55
CA GLY A 132 -14.11 -10.34 4.24
C GLY A 132 -13.37 -9.47 5.25
N ILE A 133 -12.54 -8.56 4.74
CA ILE A 133 -11.59 -7.79 5.55
C ILE A 133 -11.75 -6.31 5.28
N LYS A 134 -11.86 -5.53 6.36
CA LYS A 134 -11.85 -4.06 6.32
C LYS A 134 -10.49 -3.54 6.75
N LEU A 135 -9.80 -2.86 5.86
CA LEU A 135 -8.61 -2.09 6.16
C LEU A 135 -9.01 -0.61 6.27
N THR A 136 -8.79 -0.02 7.43
CA THR A 136 -8.92 1.41 7.66
C THR A 136 -7.54 1.99 7.91
N ARG A 137 -7.16 2.96 7.11
CA ARG A 137 -5.88 3.65 7.25
C ARG A 137 -6.14 5.08 7.68
N ASN A 138 -5.60 5.50 8.81
CA ASN A 138 -5.73 6.83 9.35
C ASN A 138 -4.37 7.50 9.41
N ILE A 139 -4.23 8.70 8.87
CA ILE A 139 -2.98 9.46 9.00
C ILE A 139 -3.28 10.75 9.72
N LYS A 140 -2.51 11.06 10.75
CA LYS A 140 -2.61 12.25 11.58
C LYS A 140 -1.32 13.06 11.48
N PHE A 141 -1.45 14.37 11.49
CA PHE A 141 -0.34 15.31 11.38
C PHE A 141 -0.44 16.37 12.47
N GLU A 142 0.71 16.77 13.00
CA GLU A 142 0.84 17.95 13.84
C GLU A 142 1.85 18.90 13.21
N LYS A 143 1.47 20.18 13.09
CA LYS A 143 2.32 21.31 12.65
C LYS A 143 2.75 21.32 11.17
N ILE A 144 2.51 20.25 10.41
CA ILE A 144 2.70 20.23 8.95
C ILE A 144 1.49 20.90 8.28
N LYS A 145 1.73 21.97 7.53
CA LYS A 145 0.73 22.57 6.62
C LYS A 145 0.88 21.91 5.25
N ALA A 146 0.06 20.89 5.00
CA ALA A 146 -0.03 20.23 3.70
C ALA A 146 -1.41 20.46 3.09
N ASP A 147 -1.47 20.54 1.77
CA ASP A 147 -2.71 20.69 0.99
C ASP A 147 -3.47 19.37 0.89
N GLY A 148 -2.75 18.24 0.97
CA GLY A 148 -3.32 16.92 0.80
C GLY A 148 -2.31 15.82 1.06
N ILE A 149 -2.81 14.58 1.11
CA ILE A 149 -2.01 13.38 1.34
C ILE A 149 -2.28 12.38 0.24
N GLY A 150 -1.20 11.89 -0.36
CA GLY A 150 -1.20 10.81 -1.34
C GLY A 150 -1.04 9.47 -0.64
N GLN A 151 -2.01 8.58 -0.81
CA GLN A 151 -1.97 7.21 -0.31
C GLN A 151 -1.84 6.25 -1.49
N VAL A 152 -0.79 5.43 -1.51
CA VAL A 152 -0.54 4.52 -2.65
C VAL A 152 -0.87 3.07 -2.32
N LEU A 153 -1.58 2.44 -3.25
CA LEU A 153 -1.87 1.02 -3.30
C LEU A 153 -1.29 0.43 -4.58
N LYS A 154 -0.63 -0.71 -4.47
CA LYS A 154 -0.28 -1.55 -5.63
C LYS A 154 -1.32 -2.64 -5.76
N TYR A 155 -2.01 -2.76 -6.88
CA TYR A 155 -3.04 -3.78 -7.11
C TYR A 155 -2.50 -4.99 -7.89
N CYS A 156 -3.28 -6.07 -7.95
CA CYS A 156 -2.95 -7.29 -8.69
C CYS A 156 -2.58 -7.04 -10.15
N SER A 157 -1.57 -7.76 -10.62
CA SER A 157 -1.25 -7.80 -12.04
C SER A 157 -2.41 -8.43 -12.83
N GLY A 158 -2.83 -7.77 -13.91
CA GLY A 158 -3.91 -8.25 -14.77
C GLY A 158 -5.32 -7.94 -14.28
N CYS A 159 -5.48 -7.37 -13.09
CA CYS A 159 -6.75 -6.85 -12.61
C CYS A 159 -7.14 -5.56 -13.34
N ILE A 160 -8.44 -5.32 -13.41
CA ILE A 160 -9.05 -4.13 -13.98
C ILE A 160 -9.48 -3.23 -12.85
N ILE A 161 -9.20 -1.94 -13.00
CA ILE A 161 -9.69 -0.92 -12.09
C ILE A 161 -10.98 -0.35 -12.66
N SER A 162 -12.06 -0.38 -11.86
CA SER A 162 -13.34 0.22 -12.22
C SER A 162 -13.83 1.17 -11.14
N ASP A 163 -14.80 2.01 -11.45
CA ASP A 163 -15.57 2.75 -10.45
C ASP A 163 -17.03 2.28 -10.34
N ASP A 164 -17.76 2.92 -9.42
CA ASP A 164 -19.20 2.73 -9.18
C ASP A 164 -20.10 3.28 -10.29
N ARG A 165 -19.53 3.92 -11.30
CA ARG A 165 -20.21 4.33 -12.53
C ARG A 165 -19.99 3.35 -13.68
N LYS A 166 -19.43 2.16 -13.39
CA LYS A 166 -19.15 1.08 -14.35
C LYS A 166 -18.16 1.49 -15.43
N ARG A 167 -17.19 2.33 -15.09
CA ARG A 167 -16.10 2.74 -15.99
C ARG A 167 -14.86 1.94 -15.66
N ALA A 168 -14.32 1.20 -16.63
CA ALA A 168 -13.04 0.50 -16.52
C ALA A 168 -11.93 1.44 -17.00
N PHE A 169 -10.96 1.71 -16.15
CA PHE A 169 -9.88 2.66 -16.42
C PHE A 169 -8.64 1.96 -16.93
N PHE A 170 -8.10 2.48 -18.03
CA PHE A 170 -6.85 2.04 -18.64
C PHE A 170 -6.00 3.27 -18.91
N ASN A 171 -4.68 3.14 -18.87
CA ASN A 171 -3.77 4.14 -19.40
C ASN A 171 -3.94 4.19 -20.92
N GLY A 172 -4.15 5.39 -21.46
CA GLY A 172 -4.37 5.66 -22.88
C GLY A 172 -3.25 5.14 -23.78
N ASP A 173 -2.01 5.11 -23.29
CA ASP A 173 -0.87 4.59 -24.05
C ASP A 173 -0.82 3.06 -24.09
N THR A 174 -1.60 2.37 -23.24
CA THR A 174 -1.59 0.91 -23.12
C THR A 174 -2.95 0.26 -23.34
N ILE A 175 -3.97 1.02 -23.73
CA ILE A 175 -5.30 0.49 -24.02
C ILE A 175 -5.26 -0.27 -25.36
N THR A 176 -5.77 -1.51 -25.34
CA THR A 176 -5.80 -2.40 -26.50
C THR A 176 -7.22 -2.87 -26.79
N SER A 177 -7.47 -3.39 -27.99
CA SER A 177 -8.76 -3.99 -28.35
C SER A 177 -9.13 -5.18 -27.43
N SER A 178 -8.14 -5.89 -26.89
CA SER A 178 -8.39 -6.97 -25.93
C SER A 178 -8.87 -6.43 -24.57
N LYS A 179 -8.29 -5.33 -24.08
CA LYS A 179 -8.73 -4.67 -22.84
C LYS A 179 -10.14 -4.08 -22.97
N THR A 180 -10.45 -3.47 -24.11
CA THR A 180 -11.80 -2.93 -24.35
C THR A 180 -12.84 -4.04 -24.50
N ALA A 181 -12.51 -5.15 -25.18
CA ALA A 181 -13.37 -6.33 -25.25
C ALA A 181 -13.60 -6.96 -23.87
N LEU A 182 -12.55 -7.02 -23.03
CA LEU A 182 -12.66 -7.50 -21.66
C LEU A 182 -13.58 -6.62 -20.82
N ALA A 183 -13.40 -5.29 -20.86
CA ALA A 183 -14.30 -4.35 -20.18
C ALA A 183 -15.76 -4.54 -20.62
N SER A 184 -16.01 -4.66 -21.92
CA SER A 184 -17.35 -4.90 -22.46
C SER A 184 -17.95 -6.22 -21.97
N LYS A 185 -17.15 -7.30 -21.91
CA LYS A 185 -17.59 -8.62 -21.39
C LYS A 185 -18.04 -8.51 -19.92
N LEU A 186 -17.41 -7.61 -19.16
CA LEU A 186 -17.73 -7.35 -17.76
C LEU A 186 -18.84 -6.30 -17.57
N ASN A 187 -19.52 -5.88 -18.64
CA ASN A 187 -20.52 -4.81 -18.63
C ASN A 187 -19.98 -3.46 -18.11
N LEU A 188 -18.71 -3.17 -18.41
CA LEU A 188 -18.03 -1.92 -18.09
C LEU A 188 -17.78 -1.10 -19.36
N THR A 189 -17.82 0.22 -19.22
CA THR A 189 -17.41 1.13 -20.29
C THR A 189 -15.91 1.38 -20.18
N ALA A 190 -15.13 1.08 -21.22
CA ALA A 190 -13.70 1.35 -21.21
C ALA A 190 -13.44 2.87 -21.29
N PHE A 191 -12.57 3.37 -20.41
CA PHE A 191 -12.10 4.74 -20.39
C PHE A 191 -10.58 4.74 -20.43
N ALA A 192 -10.03 5.46 -21.40
CA ALA A 192 -8.61 5.78 -21.45
C ALA A 192 -8.35 7.05 -20.64
N LEU A 193 -7.37 7.00 -19.74
CA LEU A 193 -6.82 8.14 -19.01
C LEU A 193 -5.42 8.42 -19.53
N GLY A 194 -5.07 9.68 -19.76
CA GLY A 194 -3.72 10.08 -20.08
C GLY A 194 -2.74 9.79 -18.93
N GLU A 195 -1.45 9.73 -19.22
CA GLU A 195 -0.42 9.68 -18.18
C GLU A 195 -0.56 10.93 -17.29
N ASN A 196 -0.69 10.72 -15.98
CA ASN A 196 -0.88 11.78 -14.97
C ASN A 196 -2.30 12.38 -14.88
N GLU A 197 -3.30 11.76 -15.50
CA GLU A 197 -4.70 12.20 -15.35
C GLU A 197 -5.42 11.51 -14.18
N PHE A 198 -6.08 12.32 -13.34
CA PHE A 198 -6.97 11.83 -12.31
C PHE A 198 -8.26 11.25 -12.90
N PHE A 199 -8.89 10.38 -12.13
CA PHE A 199 -10.18 9.81 -12.47
C PHE A 199 -11.20 10.93 -12.59
N LEU A 200 -12.12 10.76 -13.54
CA LEU A 200 -13.22 11.69 -13.71
C LEU A 200 -14.01 11.83 -12.39
N PRO A 201 -14.27 13.07 -11.93
CA PRO A 201 -14.84 13.30 -10.61
C PRO A 201 -16.24 12.68 -10.43
N GLY A 202 -16.57 12.41 -9.17
CA GLY A 202 -17.91 11.99 -8.76
C GLY A 202 -18.13 10.48 -8.62
N SER A 203 -17.08 9.68 -8.73
CA SER A 203 -17.06 8.29 -8.25
C SER A 203 -16.96 8.28 -6.73
N LYS A 204 -17.72 7.41 -6.06
CA LYS A 204 -17.58 7.23 -4.60
C LYS A 204 -16.75 6.01 -4.24
N LYS A 205 -16.65 5.05 -5.17
CA LYS A 205 -15.93 3.80 -4.94
C LYS A 205 -15.10 3.42 -6.15
N ILE A 206 -13.94 2.82 -5.88
CA ILE A 206 -13.11 2.12 -6.84
C ILE A 206 -13.17 0.62 -6.55
N PHE A 207 -13.14 -0.18 -7.61
CA PHE A 207 -13.14 -1.64 -7.56
C PHE A 207 -11.89 -2.18 -8.22
N ILE A 208 -11.30 -3.20 -7.59
CA ILE A 208 -10.28 -4.06 -8.19
C ILE A 208 -11.01 -5.33 -8.63
N ILE A 209 -11.04 -5.59 -9.95
CA ILE A 209 -11.82 -6.66 -10.57
C ILE A 209 -10.89 -7.61 -11.32
N GLU A 210 -11.05 -8.92 -11.12
CA GLU A 210 -10.35 -9.93 -11.91
C GLU A 210 -10.90 -10.05 -13.35
N PRO A 211 -10.13 -10.62 -14.29
CA PRO A 211 -10.58 -10.84 -15.66
C PRO A 211 -11.84 -11.71 -15.82
N ASP A 212 -12.17 -12.51 -14.81
CA ASP A 212 -13.39 -13.32 -14.77
C ASP A 212 -14.63 -12.54 -14.29
N GLY A 213 -14.43 -11.31 -13.78
CA GLY A 213 -15.47 -10.44 -13.24
C GLY A 213 -15.58 -10.43 -11.71
N THR A 214 -14.77 -11.23 -11.02
CA THR A 214 -14.78 -11.28 -9.55
C THR A 214 -14.24 -9.97 -8.96
N VAL A 215 -15.01 -9.34 -8.07
CA VAL A 215 -14.59 -8.12 -7.37
C VAL A 215 -13.77 -8.49 -6.14
N LYS A 216 -12.46 -8.20 -6.15
CA LYS A 216 -11.57 -8.52 -5.02
C LYS A 216 -11.54 -7.45 -3.94
N ALA A 217 -11.67 -6.19 -4.33
CA ALA A 217 -11.64 -5.07 -3.40
C ALA A 217 -12.59 -3.94 -3.82
N GLU A 218 -13.14 -3.28 -2.82
CA GLU A 218 -13.94 -2.06 -2.93
C GLU A 218 -13.29 -0.99 -2.05
N ILE A 219 -12.87 0.11 -2.64
CA ILE A 219 -12.15 1.20 -1.98
C ILE A 219 -13.05 2.42 -1.96
N ASP A 220 -13.34 2.95 -0.76
CA ASP A 220 -14.08 4.19 -0.60
C ASP A 220 -13.16 5.38 -0.93
N THR A 221 -13.52 6.13 -1.96
CA THR A 221 -12.74 7.30 -2.41
C THR A 221 -13.01 8.54 -1.56
N ARG A 222 -14.19 8.65 -0.95
CA ARG A 222 -14.66 9.84 -0.22
C ARG A 222 -14.44 11.13 -1.03
N GLU A 223 -13.54 11.99 -0.56
CA GLU A 223 -13.16 13.27 -1.15
C GLU A 223 -11.82 13.17 -1.92
N SER A 224 -11.29 11.96 -2.10
CA SER A 224 -9.99 11.74 -2.73
C SER A 224 -10.08 11.83 -4.25
N GLU A 225 -9.11 12.52 -4.83
CA GLU A 225 -8.80 12.39 -6.25
C GLU A 225 -8.02 11.07 -6.45
N VAL A 226 -8.39 10.26 -7.44
CA VAL A 226 -7.75 8.97 -7.70
C VAL A 226 -6.91 9.05 -8.96
N PHE A 227 -5.68 8.56 -8.89
CA PHE A 227 -4.73 8.53 -9.99
C PHE A 227 -4.28 7.09 -10.28
N LEU A 228 -4.20 6.70 -11.55
CA LEU A 228 -3.77 5.35 -11.99
C LEU A 228 -2.42 5.41 -12.69
N GLN A 229 -1.49 4.59 -12.22
CA GLN A 229 -0.24 4.30 -12.92
C GLN A 229 -0.22 2.82 -13.33
N GLU A 230 -0.93 2.50 -14.41
CA GLU A 230 -1.19 1.12 -14.83
C GLU A 230 0.10 0.31 -15.06
N LYS A 231 1.14 0.92 -15.63
CA LYS A 231 2.44 0.28 -15.89
C LYS A 231 3.07 -0.34 -14.63
N TRP A 232 2.81 0.26 -13.47
CA TRP A 232 3.32 -0.17 -12.17
C TRP A 232 2.26 -0.85 -11.31
N ASN A 233 1.03 -0.96 -11.83
CA ASN A 233 -0.17 -1.36 -11.11
C ASN A 233 -0.40 -0.54 -9.83
N LEU A 234 -0.26 0.79 -9.91
CA LEU A 234 -0.45 1.66 -8.74
C LEU A 234 -1.75 2.46 -8.85
N LEU A 235 -2.44 2.58 -7.73
CA LEU A 235 -3.50 3.54 -7.48
C LEU A 235 -3.05 4.49 -6.39
N GLU A 236 -3.13 5.79 -6.68
CA GLU A 236 -2.83 6.84 -5.74
C GLU A 236 -4.10 7.61 -5.40
N PHE A 237 -4.38 7.75 -4.10
CA PHE A 237 -5.51 8.50 -3.56
C PHE A 237 -4.98 9.79 -2.96
N LYS A 238 -5.25 10.93 -3.59
CA LYS A 238 -4.91 12.25 -3.07
C LYS A 238 -6.11 12.81 -2.33
N THR A 239 -6.06 12.77 -0.99
CA THR A 239 -7.11 13.35 -0.13
C THR A 239 -6.74 14.79 0.25
N PRO A 240 -7.57 15.80 -0.03
CA PRO A 240 -7.32 17.17 0.39
C PRO A 240 -7.44 17.34 1.93
N LEU A 241 -6.58 18.18 2.51
CA LEU A 241 -6.57 18.53 3.92
C LEU A 241 -7.34 19.84 4.15
N ASN A 242 -8.66 19.76 4.06
CA ASN A 242 -9.55 20.92 4.25
C ASN A 242 -9.77 21.23 5.74
N THR A 243 -8.72 21.68 6.46
CA THR A 243 -8.67 21.99 7.92
C THR A 243 -8.62 20.81 8.88
N LYS A 244 -8.62 19.57 8.40
CA LYS A 244 -8.48 18.38 9.25
C LYS A 244 -7.02 18.00 9.37
N ASN A 245 -6.56 17.78 10.59
CA ASN A 245 -5.22 17.22 10.87
C ASN A 245 -5.19 15.70 10.71
N SER A 246 -6.26 15.10 10.16
CA SER A 246 -6.36 13.67 9.93
C SER A 246 -7.16 13.32 8.70
N ILE A 247 -6.74 12.25 8.03
CA ILE A 247 -7.45 11.65 6.91
C ILE A 247 -7.60 10.15 7.11
N SER A 248 -8.59 9.57 6.45
CA SER A 248 -8.89 8.15 6.56
C SER A 248 -9.28 7.55 5.21
N LEU A 249 -8.61 6.48 4.82
CA LEU A 249 -8.93 5.65 3.66
C LEU A 249 -9.49 4.32 4.14
N THR A 250 -10.58 3.86 3.54
CA THR A 250 -11.22 2.59 3.90
C THR A 250 -11.30 1.68 2.68
N ILE A 251 -10.79 0.46 2.84
CA ILE A 251 -10.77 -0.57 1.82
C ILE A 251 -11.50 -1.79 2.37
N ASN A 252 -12.51 -2.25 1.66
CA ASN A 252 -13.23 -3.48 1.95
C ASN A 252 -12.78 -4.54 0.94
N ILE A 253 -12.11 -5.57 1.42
CA ILE A 253 -11.73 -6.76 0.66
C ILE A 253 -12.90 -7.73 0.74
N LYS A 254 -13.38 -8.19 -0.41
CA LYS A 254 -14.51 -9.13 -0.50
C LYS A 254 -14.03 -10.56 -0.63
N VAL A 255 -14.81 -11.49 -0.09
CA VAL A 255 -14.68 -12.95 -0.25
C VAL A 255 -15.59 -13.41 -1.37
#